data_AF-A0A1Q7NN62-F1
#
_entry.id   AF-A0A1Q7NN62-F1
#
_cell.length_a   1.000
_cell.length_b   1.000
_cell.length_c   1.000
_cell.angle_alpha   90.00
_cell.angle_beta   90.00
_cell.angle_gamma   90.00
#
_symmetry.space_group_name_H-M   'P 1'
#
loop_
_entity.id
_entity.type
_entity.pdbx_description
1 polymer ?
#
loop_
_entity_poly.entity_id
_entity_poly.type
_entity_poly.pdbx_seq_one_letter_code
_entity_poly.pdbx_strand_id
1 'polypeptide(L)' 'MDGNKRIAAAITETFLETNGGQLMMTNEEVVQLFLDIASGVLSREEVEQFFMTKVVEQT' A
#
# COMPACT_ATOMS: atom_id res chain seq x y z
N MET A 1 -5.54 13.59 -3.58
CA MET A 1 -4.68 13.02 -2.51
C MET A 1 -4.61 14.00 -1.35
N ASP A 2 -5.48 13.86 -0.35
CA ASP A 2 -5.39 14.66 0.89
C ASP A 2 -4.22 14.17 1.77
N GLY A 3 -3.84 14.95 2.78
CA GLY A 3 -2.69 14.66 3.66
C GLY A 3 -2.68 13.24 4.24
N ASN A 4 -3.82 12.75 4.73
CA ASN A 4 -3.93 11.44 5.37
C ASN A 4 -3.57 10.28 4.43
N LYS A 5 -3.93 10.37 3.14
CA LYS A 5 -3.68 9.32 2.16
C LYS A 5 -2.19 9.26 1.76
N ARG A 6 -1.53 10.41 1.68
CA ARG A 6 -0.08 10.49 1.48
C ARG A 6 0.70 9.93 2.66
N ILE A 7 0.25 10.22 3.88
CA ILE A 7 0.86 9.69 5.10
C ILE A 7 0.70 8.16 5.16
N ALA A 8 -0.49 7.62 4.81
CA ALA A 8 -0.71 6.19 4.78
C ALA A 8 0.23 5.49 3.78
N ALA A 9 0.36 6.00 2.56
CA ALA A 9 1.30 5.49 1.56
C ALA A 9 2.75 5.52 2.07
N ALA A 10 3.20 6.66 2.59
CA ALA A 10 4.56 6.80 3.10
C ALA A 10 4.86 5.85 4.28
N ILE A 11 3.90 5.68 5.21
CA ILE A 11 4.05 4.74 6.34
C ILE A 11 4.15 3.30 5.84
N THR A 12 3.31 2.91 4.88
CA THR A 12 3.35 1.57 4.28
C THR A 12 4.66 1.30 3.56
N GLU A 13 5.14 2.24 2.73
CA GLU A 13 6.44 2.13 2.06
C GLU A 13 7.57 2.02 3.08
N THR A 14 7.62 2.93 4.06
CA THR A 14 8.64 2.91 5.13
C THR A 14 8.64 1.58 5.89
N PHE A 15 7.45 1.04 6.22
CA PHE A 15 7.32 -0.23 6.91
C PHE A 15 7.88 -1.37 6.07
N LEU A 16 7.53 -1.44 4.80
CA LEU A 16 8.03 -2.49 3.89
C LEU A 16 9.53 -2.37 3.72
N GLU A 17 10.06 -1.18 3.43
CA GLU A 17 11.50 -0.94 3.27
C GLU A 17 12.29 -1.35 4.53
N THR A 18 11.80 -0.99 5.71
CA THR A 18 12.44 -1.36 6.99
C THR A 18 12.48 -2.88 7.21
N ASN A 19 11.58 -3.63 6.57
CA ASN A 19 11.52 -5.08 6.62
C ASN A 19 12.11 -5.76 5.37
N GLY A 20 12.82 -5.02 4.50
CA GLY A 20 13.43 -5.57 3.28
C GLY A 20 12.41 -5.93 2.19
N GLY A 21 11.23 -5.34 2.23
CA GLY A 21 10.18 -5.51 1.23
C GLY A 21 9.90 -4.23 0.44
N GLN A 22 9.21 -4.37 -0.68
CA GLN A 22 8.70 -3.26 -1.48
C GLN A 22 7.40 -3.67 -2.17
N LEU A 23 6.59 -2.69 -2.57
CA LEU A 23 5.43 -2.93 -3.42
C LEU A 23 5.86 -3.01 -4.88
N MET A 24 5.54 -4.13 -5.55
CA MET A 24 5.63 -4.26 -6.99
C MET A 24 4.44 -3.56 -7.65
N MET A 25 4.41 -2.23 -7.57
CA MET A 25 3.33 -1.37 -8.03
C MET A 25 3.88 -0.04 -8.55
N THR A 26 3.15 0.56 -9.48
CA THR A 26 3.36 1.95 -9.89
C THR A 26 2.81 2.91 -8.84
N ASN A 27 3.29 4.16 -8.84
CA ASN A 27 2.79 5.20 -7.94
C ASN A 27 1.27 5.42 -8.09
N GLU A 28 0.75 5.27 -9.30
CA GLU A 28 -0.69 5.41 -9.60
C GLU A 28 -1.51 4.28 -8.98
N GLU A 29 -1.02 3.04 -9.04
CA GLU A 29 -1.66 1.90 -8.38
C GLU A 29 -1.61 2.04 -6.85
N VAL A 30 -0.51 2.53 -6.29
CA VAL A 30 -0.40 2.82 -4.84
C VAL A 30 -1.43 3.88 -4.44
N VAL A 31 -1.55 4.97 -5.22
CA VAL A 31 -2.55 6.01 -4.97
C VAL A 31 -3.96 5.44 -4.99
N GLN A 32 -4.28 4.60 -5.97
CA GLN A 32 -5.61 4.01 -6.12
C GLN A 32 -5.93 3.08 -4.95
N LEU A 33 -4.99 2.23 -4.53
CA LEU A 33 -5.15 1.36 -3.36
C LEU A 33 -5.57 2.16 -2.11
N PHE A 34 -4.87 3.24 -1.79
CA PHE A 34 -5.20 4.05 -0.60
C PHE A 34 -6.49 4.86 -0.75
N LEU A 35 -6.94 5.16 -1.97
CA LEU A 35 -8.26 5.73 -2.21
C LEU A 35 -9.37 4.71 -1.94
N ASP A 36 -9.18 3.46 -2.38
CA ASP A 36 -10.16 2.39 -2.21
C ASP A 36 -10.26 1.93 -0.74
N ILE A 37 -9.15 1.98 0.00
CA ILE A 37 -9.16 1.80 1.46
C ILE A 37 -9.92 2.94 2.13
N ALA A 38 -9.62 4.19 1.78
CA ALA A 38 -10.24 5.36 2.41
C ALA A 38 -11.73 5.49 2.10
N SER A 39 -12.20 4.98 0.96
CA SER A 39 -13.61 4.96 0.59
C SER A 39 -14.37 3.79 1.23
N GLY A 40 -13.67 2.84 1.87
CA GLY A 40 -14.27 1.63 2.45
C GLY A 40 -14.70 0.60 1.40
N VAL A 41 -14.24 0.74 0.16
CA VAL A 41 -14.48 -0.25 -0.92
C VAL A 41 -13.73 -1.54 -0.63
N LEU A 42 -12.54 -1.44 -0.05
CA LEU A 42 -11.73 -2.59 0.36
C LEU A 42 -11.92 -2.85 1.86
N SER A 43 -12.29 -4.09 2.17
CA SER A 43 -12.20 -4.65 3.52
C SER A 43 -10.74 -4.86 3.93
N ARG A 44 -10.52 -5.05 5.24
CA ARG A 44 -9.19 -5.35 5.78
C ARG A 44 -8.62 -6.64 5.18
N GLU A 45 -9.45 -7.68 5.06
CA GLU A 45 -9.06 -8.98 4.53
C GLU A 45 -8.62 -8.87 3.06
N GLU A 46 -9.32 -8.07 2.25
CA GLU A 46 -8.95 -7.83 0.86
C GLU A 46 -7.63 -7.07 0.74
N VAL A 47 -7.37 -6.11 1.63
CA VAL A 47 -6.10 -5.39 1.70
C VAL A 47 -4.96 -6.34 2.08
N GLU A 48 -5.16 -7.21 3.07
CA GLU A 48 -4.16 -8.21 3.48
C GLU A 48 -3.82 -9.17 2.33
N GLN A 49 -4.83 -9.71 1.65
CA GLN A 49 -4.64 -10.56 0.46
C GLN A 49 -3.90 -9.82 -0.66
N PHE A 50 -4.26 -8.55 -0.89
CA PHE A 50 -3.60 -7.73 -1.89
C PHE A 50 -2.10 -7.59 -1.60
N PHE A 51 -1.73 -7.22 -0.37
CA PHE A 51 -0.32 -7.09 0.03
C PHE A 51 0.45 -8.41 -0.13
N MET A 52 -0.15 -9.56 0.19
CA MET A 52 0.51 -10.87 -0.01
C MET A 52 0.89 -11.15 -1.46
N THR A 53 0.17 -10.57 -2.44
CA THR A 53 0.46 -10.77 -3.88
C THR A 53 1.39 -9.71 -4.48
N LYS A 54 1.59 -8.59 -3.78
CA LYS A 54 2.28 -7.39 -4.31
C LYS A 54 3.55 -7.03 -3.57
N VAL A 55 3.76 -7.53 -2.36
CA VAL A 55 5.01 -7.35 -1.63
C VAL A 55 6.06 -8.33 -2.16
N VAL A 56 7.21 -7.79 -2.54
CA VAL A 56 8.39 -8.55 -2.99
C VAL A 56 9.60 -8.15 -2.15
N GLU A 57 10.61 -9.01 -2.07
CA GLU A 57 11.89 -8.67 -1.42
C GLU A 57 12.58 -7.53 -2.18
N GLN A 58 13.19 -6.60 -1.44
CA GLN A 58 14.08 -5.60 -1.99
C GLN A 58 15.41 -6.28 -2.33
N THR A 59 15.76 -6.31 -3.62
CA THR A 59 17.01 -6.87 -4.14
C THR A 59 18.11 -5.82 -4.17
#